data_AF-A0AAW3F8R9-F1
#
_entry.id   AF-A0AAW3F8R9-F1
#
_cell.length_a   1.000
_cell.length_b   1.000
_cell.length_c   1.000
_cell.angle_alpha   90.00
_cell.angle_beta   90.00
_cell.angle_gamma   90.00
#
_symmetry.space_group_name_H-M   'P 1'
#
loop_
_entity.id
_entity.type
_entity.pdbx_description
1 polymer ?
#
loop_
_entity_poly.entity_id
_entity_poly.type
_entity_poly.pdbx_seq_one_letter_code
_entity_poly.pdbx_strand_id
1 'polypeptide(L)'
;MSTINEESHVGTDTADVPPEDSAAASDQAHANTPAGATVRPAAGDAHLSDDRQTTDGADDGDVERELDEMERSASILQREGLISAEEAVTKMEEVARTRTLFRDLPPEQRARIVQRRREIGRQLMNKQLSGAAVVTARVTMRHTRLKPLFEQWWPYLNRMTINMQRFGRATYGANEQGIVSTWFEKQLEQLEVYVSEQLDVAQGFREKTETEMRARSETVFEPTVTKPSLDIEVEAYSRFSMRLLSVILKFDQVMDHFDFLVWNGIRDQSDVDDETGRFLRKFHPVGLRGYTTHLKLMNTVRGN
;
A
#
# COMPACT_ATOMS: atom_id res chain seq x y z
N MET A 1 43.85 37.93 16.80
CA MET A 1 43.45 37.79 15.38
C MET A 1 41.94 37.64 15.36
N SER A 2 41.27 38.72 14.94
CA SER A 2 39.86 38.99 14.64
C SER A 2 38.72 38.25 15.36
N THR A 3 38.07 39.01 16.23
CA THR A 3 36.64 38.99 16.61
C THR A 3 35.82 39.84 15.63
N ILE A 4 34.63 39.41 15.21
CA ILE A 4 33.56 40.31 14.74
C ILE A 4 32.22 39.85 15.32
N ASN A 5 31.68 40.71 16.18
CA ASN A 5 30.28 40.83 16.59
C ASN A 5 29.48 41.46 15.45
N GLU A 6 28.21 41.07 15.29
CA GLU A 6 27.21 41.99 14.75
C GLU A 6 25.85 41.71 15.41
N GLU A 7 25.44 42.64 16.25
CA GLU A 7 24.08 42.78 16.78
C GLU A 7 23.33 43.84 15.97
N SER A 8 21.99 43.74 16.04
CA SER A 8 20.98 44.80 15.85
C SER A 8 20.51 45.05 14.40
N HIS A 9 19.24 45.35 14.08
CA HIS A 9 18.14 45.91 14.87
C HIS A 9 16.75 45.48 14.32
N VAL A 10 15.80 45.41 15.26
CA VAL A 10 14.34 45.35 15.09
C VAL A 10 13.81 46.66 14.49
N GLY A 11 12.80 46.57 13.62
CA GLY A 11 11.96 47.68 13.18
C GLY A 11 10.50 47.24 12.98
N THR A 12 9.67 47.52 13.97
CA THR A 12 8.19 47.50 13.94
C THR A 12 7.68 48.92 13.72
N ASP A 13 6.70 49.12 12.82
CA ASP A 13 5.50 49.97 13.03
C ASP A 13 4.62 50.00 11.75
N THR A 14 3.37 49.53 11.81
CA THR A 14 2.08 50.28 11.72
C THR A 14 1.83 51.02 10.40
N ALA A 15 0.65 51.13 9.79
CA ALA A 15 -0.72 50.68 9.98
C ALA A 15 -1.51 51.15 8.73
N ASP A 16 -2.77 50.72 8.63
CA ASP A 16 -3.90 51.36 7.93
C ASP A 16 -4.23 51.05 6.44
N VAL A 17 -5.19 50.11 6.31
CA VAL A 17 -6.57 50.21 5.76
C VAL A 17 -6.82 50.89 4.38
N PRO A 18 -7.65 50.26 3.50
CA PRO A 18 -7.88 50.67 2.10
C PRO A 18 -9.11 51.59 1.94
N PRO A 19 -9.37 52.11 0.72
CA PRO A 19 -10.71 52.56 0.35
C PRO A 19 -11.40 51.61 -0.64
N GLU A 20 -12.71 51.51 -0.42
CA GLU A 20 -13.75 50.86 -1.22
C GLU A 20 -14.15 51.68 -2.47
N ASP A 21 -15.08 51.07 -3.21
CA ASP A 21 -16.06 51.63 -4.15
C ASP A 21 -15.68 51.87 -5.62
N SER A 22 -16.25 51.02 -6.49
CA SER A 22 -17.29 51.49 -7.42
C SER A 22 -18.05 50.32 -8.07
N ALA A 23 -19.37 50.36 -7.90
CA ALA A 23 -20.36 49.47 -8.47
C ALA A 23 -20.67 49.79 -9.95
N ALA A 24 -21.22 48.78 -10.65
CA ALA A 24 -22.49 48.85 -11.42
C ALA A 24 -22.48 48.10 -12.76
N ALA A 25 -23.29 47.03 -12.79
CA ALA A 25 -24.40 46.77 -13.72
C ALA A 25 -24.10 46.62 -15.23
N SER A 26 -24.28 45.42 -15.80
CA SER A 26 -25.48 44.95 -16.55
C SER A 26 -24.94 44.35 -17.87
N ASP A 27 -25.49 43.38 -18.60
CA ASP A 27 -26.86 42.90 -18.77
C ASP A 27 -26.81 41.57 -19.59
N GLN A 28 -27.85 40.75 -19.44
CA GLN A 28 -28.48 39.83 -20.42
C GLN A 28 -27.63 38.96 -21.38
N ALA A 29 -27.68 37.62 -21.30
CA ALA A 29 -28.71 36.70 -21.80
C ALA A 29 -28.31 36.04 -23.14
N HIS A 30 -28.22 34.70 -23.16
CA HIS A 30 -28.87 33.87 -24.18
C HIS A 30 -28.78 32.38 -23.82
N ALA A 31 -29.95 31.78 -23.68
CA ALA A 31 -30.18 30.35 -23.64
C ALA A 31 -29.88 29.71 -25.00
N ASN A 32 -29.47 28.43 -25.00
CA ASN A 32 -29.89 27.47 -26.02
C ASN A 32 -29.67 26.02 -25.55
N THR A 33 -30.77 25.38 -25.20
CA THR A 33 -30.97 23.93 -25.18
C THR A 33 -31.45 23.49 -26.56
N PRO A 34 -31.08 22.28 -27.04
CA PRO A 34 -31.98 21.52 -27.88
C PRO A 34 -32.35 20.18 -27.25
N ALA A 35 -33.61 19.83 -27.47
CA ALA A 35 -34.32 18.69 -26.93
C ALA A 35 -34.11 17.40 -27.76
N GLY A 36 -34.27 16.26 -27.09
CA GLY A 36 -35.08 15.15 -27.58
C GLY A 36 -34.42 14.10 -28.47
N ALA A 37 -33.99 12.99 -27.85
CA ALA A 37 -34.04 11.67 -28.47
C ALA A 37 -34.55 10.66 -27.44
N THR A 38 -35.82 10.32 -27.58
CA THR A 38 -36.53 9.29 -26.81
C THR A 38 -35.98 7.92 -27.17
N VAL A 39 -35.24 7.27 -26.28
CA VAL A 39 -34.85 5.86 -26.43
C VAL A 39 -35.70 5.01 -25.48
N ARG A 40 -36.46 4.12 -26.09
CA ARG A 40 -37.34 3.09 -25.50
C ARG A 40 -36.51 2.16 -24.59
N PRO A 41 -36.97 1.76 -23.39
CA PRO A 41 -36.27 0.72 -22.64
C PRO A 41 -36.53 -0.62 -23.33
N ALA A 42 -35.48 -1.23 -23.85
CA ALA A 42 -35.52 -2.63 -24.24
C ALA A 42 -35.48 -3.47 -22.95
N ALA A 43 -36.51 -4.29 -22.75
CA ALA A 43 -36.47 -5.39 -21.81
C ALA A 43 -35.34 -6.34 -22.24
N GLY A 44 -34.36 -6.53 -21.37
CA GLY A 44 -33.22 -7.41 -21.57
C GLY A 44 -32.77 -7.93 -20.21
N ASP A 45 -33.11 -9.19 -19.98
CA ASP A 45 -32.56 -10.17 -19.05
C ASP A 45 -31.96 -9.70 -17.73
N ALA A 46 -32.59 -10.20 -16.65
CA ALA A 46 -32.04 -10.25 -15.32
C ALA A 46 -30.71 -11.03 -15.32
N HIS A 47 -29.63 -10.33 -15.63
CA HIS A 47 -28.30 -10.74 -15.21
C HIS A 47 -28.30 -10.62 -13.69
N LEU A 48 -28.28 -11.78 -13.03
CA LEU A 48 -27.87 -11.91 -11.64
C LEU A 48 -26.50 -11.23 -11.54
N SER A 49 -26.49 -9.98 -11.09
CA SER A 49 -25.27 -9.29 -10.70
C SER A 49 -24.67 -10.11 -9.56
N ASP A 50 -23.54 -10.75 -9.83
CA ASP A 50 -22.63 -11.25 -8.81
C ASP A 50 -22.25 -10.03 -7.97
N ASP A 51 -22.91 -9.87 -6.83
CA ASP A 51 -22.76 -8.78 -5.86
C ASP A 51 -21.38 -8.82 -5.15
N ARG A 52 -20.36 -9.38 -5.82
CA ARG A 52 -18.96 -9.21 -5.43
C ARG A 52 -18.55 -7.82 -5.88
N GLN A 53 -18.95 -6.84 -5.08
CA GLN A 53 -18.36 -5.51 -5.05
C GLN A 53 -16.85 -5.70 -4.93
N THR A 54 -16.10 -5.58 -6.02
CA THR A 54 -14.64 -5.60 -6.01
C THR A 54 -14.16 -4.30 -5.38
N THR A 55 -14.09 -4.27 -4.04
CA THR A 55 -13.60 -3.12 -3.29
C THR A 55 -12.07 -3.12 -3.19
N ASP A 56 -11.51 -1.99 -2.79
CA ASP A 56 -10.11 -1.55 -2.82
C ASP A 56 -9.10 -2.36 -1.96
N GLY A 57 -9.29 -3.67 -1.83
CA GLY A 57 -8.53 -4.55 -0.94
C GLY A 57 -8.94 -4.38 0.53
N ALA A 58 -10.17 -3.92 0.77
CA ALA A 58 -10.79 -3.82 2.09
C ALA A 58 -12.10 -4.61 2.15
N ASP A 59 -12.17 -5.77 1.49
CA ASP A 59 -13.35 -6.63 1.57
C ASP A 59 -13.39 -7.41 2.88
N ASP A 60 -14.61 -7.63 3.37
CA ASP A 60 -14.92 -8.43 4.56
C ASP A 60 -14.30 -9.84 4.53
N GLY A 61 -13.98 -10.37 3.34
CA GLY A 61 -13.32 -11.66 3.14
C GLY A 61 -11.79 -11.65 3.30
N ASP A 62 -11.13 -10.48 3.31
CA ASP A 62 -9.68 -10.40 3.46
C ASP A 62 -9.23 -10.77 4.88
N VAL A 63 -10.05 -10.46 5.90
CA VAL A 63 -9.76 -10.78 7.30
C VAL A 63 -10.07 -12.24 7.64
N GLU A 64 -11.13 -12.83 7.07
CA GLU A 64 -11.39 -14.27 7.22
C GLU A 64 -10.31 -15.10 6.53
N ARG A 65 -9.87 -14.67 5.34
CA ARG A 65 -8.73 -15.26 4.65
C ARG A 65 -7.41 -15.04 5.40
N GLU A 66 -7.23 -13.88 6.06
CA GLU A 66 -6.10 -13.56 6.95
C GLU A 66 -6.05 -14.50 8.17
N LEU A 67 -7.20 -14.79 8.79
CA LEU A 67 -7.29 -15.69 9.94
C LEU A 67 -7.06 -17.16 9.53
N ASP A 68 -7.63 -17.59 8.41
CA ASP A 68 -7.37 -18.93 7.85
C ASP A 68 -5.90 -19.11 7.42
N GLU A 69 -5.26 -18.04 6.93
CA GLU A 69 -3.86 -18.05 6.54
C GLU A 69 -2.92 -17.98 7.75
N MET A 70 -3.30 -17.29 8.84
CA MET A 70 -2.61 -17.36 10.14
C MET A 70 -2.69 -18.74 10.79
N GLU A 71 -3.83 -19.42 10.68
CA GLU A 71 -4.01 -20.79 11.18
C GLU A 71 -3.13 -21.78 10.40
N ARG A 72 -3.14 -21.69 9.06
CA ARG A 72 -2.22 -22.48 8.21
C ARG A 72 -0.76 -22.13 8.48
N SER A 73 -0.46 -20.85 8.73
CA SER A 73 0.88 -20.41 9.08
C SER A 73 1.34 -21.03 10.40
N ALA A 74 0.49 -21.13 11.43
CA ALA A 74 0.83 -21.81 12.67
C ALA A 74 1.17 -23.30 12.45
N SER A 75 0.37 -24.01 11.64
CA SER A 75 0.65 -25.41 11.26
C SER A 75 1.91 -25.57 10.40
N ILE A 76 2.17 -24.64 9.48
CA ILE A 76 3.37 -24.61 8.64
C ILE A 76 4.61 -24.32 9.51
N LEU A 77 4.51 -23.37 10.43
CA LEU A 77 5.57 -23.00 11.37
C LEU A 77 5.92 -24.18 12.30
N GLN A 78 4.93 -24.96 12.75
CA GLN A 78 5.17 -26.18 13.52
C GLN A 78 5.82 -27.28 12.67
N ARG A 79 5.32 -27.50 11.45
CA ARG A 79 5.84 -28.51 10.51
C ARG A 79 7.28 -28.20 10.07
N GLU A 80 7.63 -26.92 10.00
CA GLU A 80 8.98 -26.44 9.69
C GLU A 80 9.89 -26.33 10.94
N GLY A 81 9.39 -26.70 12.14
CA GLY A 81 10.15 -26.72 13.39
C GLY A 81 10.46 -25.33 14.00
N LEU A 82 9.68 -24.32 13.61
CA LEU A 82 9.90 -22.90 13.92
C LEU A 82 9.24 -22.45 15.24
N ILE A 83 8.35 -23.27 15.78
CA ILE A 83 7.71 -23.12 17.10
C ILE A 83 7.60 -24.51 17.73
N SER A 84 7.68 -24.61 19.06
CA SER A 84 7.45 -25.88 19.76
C SER A 84 6.00 -26.34 19.57
N ALA A 85 5.72 -27.63 19.79
CA ALA A 85 4.35 -28.14 19.70
C ALA A 85 3.40 -27.45 20.71
N GLU A 86 3.91 -27.05 21.88
CA GLU A 86 3.15 -26.30 22.90
C GLU A 86 2.92 -24.83 22.48
N GLU A 87 3.90 -24.20 21.85
CA GLU A 87 3.77 -22.84 21.31
C GLU A 87 2.83 -22.79 20.11
N ALA A 88 2.80 -23.85 19.29
CA ALA A 88 1.85 -24.00 18.19
C ALA A 88 0.41 -24.10 18.69
N VAL A 89 0.17 -24.91 19.73
CA VAL A 89 -1.16 -25.03 20.36
C VAL A 89 -1.58 -23.72 21.02
N THR A 90 -0.68 -23.08 21.77
CA THR A 90 -0.98 -21.79 22.43
C THR A 90 -1.28 -20.69 21.39
N LYS A 91 -0.52 -20.62 20.29
CA LYS A 91 -0.80 -19.69 19.19
C LYS A 91 -2.08 -20.03 18.45
N MET A 92 -2.40 -21.31 18.24
CA MET A 92 -3.68 -21.72 17.66
C MET A 92 -4.85 -21.31 18.56
N GLU A 93 -4.72 -21.42 19.88
CA GLU A 93 -5.73 -20.97 20.84
C GLU A 93 -5.84 -19.45 20.96
N GLU A 94 -4.73 -18.71 20.82
CA GLU A 94 -4.73 -17.25 20.73
C GLU A 94 -5.35 -16.78 19.41
N VAL A 95 -5.05 -17.45 18.30
CA VAL A 95 -5.67 -17.20 16.99
C VAL A 95 -7.14 -17.56 17.03
N ALA A 96 -7.54 -18.66 17.67
CA ALA A 96 -8.95 -19.02 17.85
C ALA A 96 -9.68 -18.00 18.72
N ARG A 97 -9.10 -17.53 19.82
CA ARG A 97 -9.68 -16.45 20.65
C ARG A 97 -9.79 -15.13 19.90
N THR A 98 -8.76 -14.79 19.14
CA THR A 98 -8.73 -13.60 18.29
C THR A 98 -9.76 -13.74 17.16
N ARG A 99 -9.91 -14.93 16.56
CA ARG A 99 -10.94 -15.25 15.56
C ARG A 99 -12.34 -15.09 16.13
N THR A 100 -12.63 -15.56 17.33
CA THR A 100 -13.94 -15.36 17.97
C THR A 100 -14.19 -13.87 18.18
N LEU A 101 -13.20 -13.11 18.65
CA LEU A 101 -13.31 -11.66 18.80
C LEU A 101 -13.51 -10.93 17.46
N PHE A 102 -12.78 -11.29 16.40
CA PHE A 102 -12.84 -10.61 15.09
C PHE A 102 -14.03 -11.04 14.21
N ARG A 103 -14.49 -12.29 14.34
CA ARG A 103 -15.69 -12.79 13.68
C ARG A 103 -16.95 -12.17 14.27
N ASP A 104 -16.97 -11.95 15.58
CA ASP A 104 -18.10 -11.34 16.29
C ASP A 104 -18.03 -9.80 16.29
N LEU A 105 -16.93 -9.22 15.77
CA LEU A 105 -16.79 -7.77 15.56
C LEU A 105 -17.60 -7.34 14.32
N PRO A 106 -18.49 -6.34 14.43
CA PRO A 106 -19.21 -5.78 13.28
C PRO A 106 -18.26 -5.30 12.17
N PRO A 107 -18.65 -5.36 10.88
CA PRO A 107 -17.84 -4.90 9.75
C PRO A 107 -17.24 -3.50 9.94
N GLU A 108 -18.02 -2.58 10.52
CA GLU A 108 -17.57 -1.22 10.84
C GLU A 108 -16.38 -1.19 11.81
N GLN A 109 -16.33 -2.10 12.77
CA GLN A 109 -15.25 -2.17 13.75
C GLN A 109 -13.98 -2.77 13.13
N ARG A 110 -14.12 -3.71 12.19
CA ARG A 110 -12.99 -4.22 11.39
C ARG A 110 -12.38 -3.12 10.52
N ALA A 111 -13.20 -2.34 9.83
CA ALA A 111 -12.76 -1.20 9.04
C ALA A 111 -12.01 -0.16 9.90
N ARG A 112 -12.49 0.12 11.13
CA ARG A 112 -11.80 1.01 12.08
C ARG A 112 -10.42 0.51 12.48
N ILE A 113 -10.22 -0.79 12.64
CA ILE A 113 -8.91 -1.37 12.98
C ILE A 113 -7.92 -1.14 11.83
N VAL A 114 -8.35 -1.38 10.59
CA VAL A 114 -7.52 -1.15 9.40
C VAL A 114 -7.19 0.34 9.25
N GLN A 115 -8.17 1.22 9.39
CA GLN A 115 -7.96 2.67 9.37
C GLN A 115 -6.97 3.13 10.44
N ARG A 116 -7.10 2.62 11.67
CA ARG A 116 -6.17 2.91 12.76
C ARG A 116 -4.75 2.43 12.45
N ARG A 117 -4.60 1.25 11.84
CA ARG A 117 -3.29 0.73 11.40
C ARG A 117 -2.65 1.65 10.36
N ARG A 118 -3.42 2.10 9.36
CA ARG A 118 -2.94 3.06 8.35
C ARG A 118 -2.52 4.39 8.98
N GLU A 119 -3.32 4.91 9.90
CA GLU A 119 -3.01 6.16 10.61
C GLU A 119 -1.71 6.06 11.40
N ILE A 120 -1.52 4.97 12.15
CA ILE A 120 -0.27 4.71 12.87
C ILE A 120 0.89 4.54 11.88
N GLY A 121 0.67 3.85 10.76
CA GLY A 121 1.65 3.72 9.68
C GLY A 121 2.13 5.07 9.15
N ARG A 122 1.21 5.99 8.87
CA ARG A 122 1.53 7.38 8.46
C ARG A 122 2.33 8.12 9.52
N GLN A 123 1.92 8.01 10.78
CA GLN A 123 2.68 8.60 11.90
C GLN A 123 4.09 8.01 12.02
N LEU A 124 4.28 6.72 11.72
CA LEU A 124 5.59 6.07 11.74
C LEU A 124 6.51 6.54 10.61
N MET A 125 5.97 6.93 9.45
CA MET A 125 6.75 7.52 8.36
C MET A 125 7.25 8.92 8.72
N ASN A 126 6.44 9.72 9.40
CA ASN A 126 6.80 11.09 9.78
C ASN A 126 7.76 11.17 10.98
N LYS A 127 7.89 10.09 11.75
CA LYS A 127 8.79 10.05 12.92
C LYS A 127 10.21 9.73 12.45
N GLN A 128 11.16 10.61 12.65
CA GLN A 128 12.57 10.29 12.37
C GLN A 128 13.19 9.51 13.53
N LEU A 129 14.11 8.57 13.24
CA LEU A 129 14.92 7.92 14.25
C LEU A 129 16.22 8.69 14.44
N SER A 130 16.36 9.34 15.60
CA SER A 130 17.62 9.99 15.96
C SER A 130 18.78 8.98 15.98
N GLY A 131 19.89 9.35 15.33
CA GLY A 131 21.13 8.56 15.30
C GLY A 131 21.08 7.28 14.46
N ALA A 132 20.04 7.07 13.63
CA ALA A 132 20.02 5.96 12.66
C ALA A 132 20.66 6.39 11.33
N ALA A 133 21.42 5.48 10.71
CA ALA A 133 21.80 5.63 9.31
C ALA A 133 20.57 5.39 8.43
N VAL A 134 20.25 6.34 7.55
CA VAL A 134 19.05 6.32 6.71
C VAL A 134 19.38 6.48 5.24
N VAL A 135 18.56 5.88 4.39
CA VAL A 135 18.51 6.19 2.96
C VAL A 135 17.17 6.86 2.68
N THR A 136 17.21 8.11 2.21
CA THR A 136 16.01 8.84 1.79
C THR A 136 15.64 8.42 0.38
N ALA A 137 14.38 8.06 0.15
CA ALA A 137 13.85 7.71 -1.15
C ALA A 137 12.55 8.48 -1.42
N ARG A 138 12.44 9.06 -2.62
CA ARG A 138 11.16 9.63 -3.09
C ARG A 138 10.28 8.50 -3.60
N VAL A 139 9.06 8.45 -3.08
CA VAL A 139 8.06 7.43 -3.37
C VAL A 139 6.92 8.11 -4.10
N THR A 140 6.85 7.86 -5.40
CA THR A 140 5.75 8.28 -6.24
C THR A 140 5.00 7.04 -6.69
N MET A 141 3.74 6.93 -6.30
CA MET A 141 2.84 5.84 -6.67
C MET A 141 1.71 6.40 -7.51
N ARG A 142 1.45 5.80 -8.66
CA ARG A 142 0.43 6.26 -9.58
C ARG A 142 -0.94 5.68 -9.24
N HIS A 143 -1.00 4.39 -8.94
CA HIS A 143 -2.27 3.69 -8.76
C HIS A 143 -2.81 3.84 -7.34
N THR A 144 -4.13 4.04 -7.23
CA THR A 144 -4.82 4.24 -5.94
C THR A 144 -4.83 2.99 -5.07
N ARG A 145 -4.81 1.79 -5.68
CA ARG A 145 -4.91 0.50 -4.96
C ARG A 145 -3.68 0.16 -4.12
N LEU A 146 -2.51 0.62 -4.56
CA LEU A 146 -1.25 0.30 -3.86
C LEU A 146 -0.95 1.27 -2.72
N LYS A 147 -1.55 2.46 -2.72
CA LYS A 147 -1.38 3.44 -1.64
C LYS A 147 -1.81 2.89 -0.26
N PRO A 148 -3.02 2.33 -0.10
CA PRO A 148 -3.43 1.71 1.17
C PRO A 148 -2.47 0.61 1.63
N LEU A 149 -2.03 -0.26 0.71
CA LEU A 149 -1.06 -1.31 1.00
C LEU A 149 0.24 -0.72 1.54
N PHE A 150 0.78 0.30 0.86
CA PHE A 150 2.00 0.97 1.25
C PHE A 150 1.88 1.58 2.65
N GLU A 151 0.88 2.44 2.89
CA GLU A 151 0.66 3.10 4.17
C GLU A 151 0.42 2.11 5.32
N GLN A 152 -0.22 0.98 5.03
CA GLN A 152 -0.58 -0.03 6.02
C GLN A 152 0.57 -0.93 6.43
N TRP A 153 1.51 -1.25 5.53
CA TRP A 153 2.47 -2.32 5.77
C TRP A 153 3.93 -1.88 5.72
N TRP A 154 4.29 -1.02 4.76
CA TRP A 154 5.68 -0.63 4.55
C TRP A 154 6.31 0.05 5.78
N PRO A 155 5.64 0.99 6.49
CA PRO A 155 6.22 1.64 7.67
C PRO A 155 6.56 0.65 8.79
N TYR A 156 5.70 -0.37 8.99
CA TYR A 156 5.94 -1.38 10.01
C TYR A 156 7.11 -2.29 9.66
N LEU A 157 7.20 -2.73 8.39
CA LEU A 157 8.34 -3.52 7.92
C LEU A 157 9.64 -2.72 8.01
N ASN A 158 9.59 -1.43 7.67
CA ASN A 158 10.73 -0.53 7.81
C ASN A 158 11.23 -0.42 9.26
N ARG A 159 10.32 -0.19 10.21
CA ARG A 159 10.68 -0.14 11.64
C ARG A 159 11.06 -1.50 12.22
N MET A 160 10.38 -2.55 11.80
CA MET A 160 10.65 -3.91 12.25
C MET A 160 12.09 -4.31 11.96
N THR A 161 12.61 -4.03 10.76
CA THR A 161 13.96 -4.45 10.37
C THR A 161 15.05 -3.84 11.25
N ILE A 162 15.01 -2.53 11.51
CA ILE A 162 15.97 -1.88 12.41
C ILE A 162 15.81 -2.33 13.86
N ASN A 163 14.57 -2.53 14.32
CA ASN A 163 14.31 -3.02 15.67
C ASN A 163 14.75 -4.47 15.84
N MET A 164 14.64 -5.29 14.80
CA MET A 164 15.13 -6.67 14.80
C MET A 164 16.65 -6.72 14.97
N GLN A 165 17.39 -5.80 14.33
CA GLN A 165 18.84 -5.70 14.51
C GLN A 165 19.22 -5.28 15.94
N ARG A 166 18.46 -4.34 16.53
CA ARG A 166 18.76 -3.78 17.87
C ARG A 166 18.31 -4.69 19.01
N PHE A 167 17.10 -5.22 18.92
CA PHE A 167 16.40 -5.89 20.03
C PHE A 167 16.00 -7.32 19.71
N GLY A 168 16.26 -7.81 18.48
CA GLY A 168 15.84 -9.15 18.07
C GLY A 168 16.40 -10.24 18.98
N ARG A 169 17.68 -10.15 19.36
CA ARG A 169 18.31 -11.15 20.24
C ARG A 169 17.70 -11.16 21.64
N ALA A 170 17.33 -10.00 22.18
CA ALA A 170 16.69 -9.91 23.49
C ALA A 170 15.22 -10.38 23.44
N THR A 171 14.54 -10.17 22.31
CA THR A 171 13.12 -10.49 22.14
C THR A 171 12.84 -11.95 21.78
N TYR A 172 13.73 -12.56 20.98
CA TYR A 172 13.55 -13.89 20.39
C TYR A 172 14.67 -14.86 20.79
N GLY A 173 15.79 -14.38 21.33
CA GLY A 173 17.01 -15.17 21.38
C GLY A 173 17.69 -15.27 20.01
N ALA A 174 18.94 -15.75 19.99
CA ALA A 174 19.77 -15.72 18.77
C ALA A 174 19.24 -16.65 17.66
N ASN A 175 18.76 -17.84 18.03
CA ASN A 175 18.28 -18.83 17.06
C ASN A 175 16.98 -18.38 16.39
N GLU A 176 15.97 -18.00 17.17
CA GLU A 176 14.66 -17.58 16.64
C GLU A 176 14.76 -16.26 15.85
N GLN A 177 15.62 -15.31 16.27
CA GLN A 177 15.92 -14.11 15.46
C GLN A 177 16.43 -14.49 14.05
N GLY A 178 17.37 -15.42 13.97
CA GLY A 178 17.93 -15.88 12.69
C GLY A 178 16.88 -16.51 11.78
N ILE A 179 16.00 -17.33 12.36
CA ILE A 179 14.87 -17.96 11.66
C ILE A 179 13.91 -16.90 11.09
N VAL A 180 13.48 -15.93 11.92
CA VAL A 180 12.54 -14.89 11.50
C VAL A 180 13.15 -14.02 10.40
N SER A 181 14.43 -13.65 10.53
CA SER A 181 15.14 -12.85 9.53
C SER A 181 15.27 -13.61 8.20
N THR A 182 15.63 -14.90 8.24
CA THR A 182 15.74 -15.76 7.05
C THR A 182 14.39 -15.91 6.35
N TRP A 183 13.30 -16.04 7.10
CA TRP A 183 11.97 -16.11 6.51
C TRP A 183 11.63 -14.83 5.73
N PHE A 184 11.87 -13.65 6.32
CA PHE A 184 11.58 -12.38 5.64
C PHE A 184 12.41 -12.23 4.37
N GLU A 185 13.71 -12.53 4.42
CA GLU A 185 14.59 -12.47 3.26
C GLU A 185 14.10 -13.40 2.14
N LYS A 186 13.75 -14.65 2.47
CA LYS A 186 13.19 -15.61 1.50
C LYS A 186 11.89 -15.13 0.88
N GLN A 187 10.97 -14.59 1.69
CA GLN A 187 9.69 -14.08 1.16
C GLN A 187 9.89 -12.86 0.28
N LEU A 188 10.80 -11.96 0.65
CA LEU A 188 11.12 -10.80 -0.17
C LEU A 188 11.73 -11.22 -1.52
N GLU A 189 12.66 -12.18 -1.52
CA GLU A 189 13.25 -12.71 -2.75
C GLU A 189 12.18 -13.32 -3.68
N GLN A 190 11.23 -14.07 -3.12
CA GLN A 190 10.10 -14.62 -3.89
C GLN A 190 9.21 -13.52 -4.49
N LEU A 191 8.96 -12.44 -3.75
CA LEU A 191 8.21 -11.28 -4.25
C LEU A 191 8.99 -10.52 -5.32
N GLU A 192 10.30 -10.36 -5.17
CA GLU A 192 11.17 -9.71 -6.15
C GLU A 192 11.18 -10.46 -7.48
N VAL A 193 11.32 -11.80 -7.45
CA VAL A 193 11.24 -12.64 -8.64
C VAL A 193 9.87 -12.50 -9.28
N TYR A 194 8.80 -12.69 -8.50
CA TYR A 194 7.43 -12.60 -9.02
C TYR A 194 7.13 -11.26 -9.69
N VAL A 195 7.42 -10.14 -9.03
CA VAL A 195 7.14 -8.82 -9.60
C VAL A 195 8.03 -8.49 -10.79
N SER A 196 9.29 -8.94 -10.79
CA SER A 196 10.16 -8.74 -11.96
C SER A 196 9.66 -9.51 -13.17
N GLU A 197 9.24 -10.77 -12.99
CA GLU A 197 8.60 -11.55 -14.06
C GLU A 197 7.32 -10.89 -14.57
N GLN A 198 6.47 -10.39 -13.67
CA GLN A 198 5.25 -9.68 -14.07
C GLN A 198 5.54 -8.42 -14.86
N LEU A 199 6.58 -7.67 -14.49
CA LEU A 199 7.00 -6.46 -15.20
C LEU A 199 7.51 -6.79 -16.60
N ASP A 200 8.40 -7.77 -16.71
CA ASP A 200 8.96 -8.19 -18.00
C ASP A 200 7.86 -8.70 -18.95
N VAL A 201 6.92 -9.50 -18.44
CA VAL A 201 5.78 -10.00 -19.22
C VAL A 201 4.85 -8.86 -19.65
N ALA A 202 4.46 -7.98 -18.72
CA ALA A 202 3.54 -6.89 -19.02
C ALA A 202 4.14 -5.88 -20.01
N GLN A 203 5.43 -5.56 -19.84
CA GLN A 203 6.18 -4.73 -20.78
C GLN A 203 6.26 -5.39 -22.16
N GLY A 204 6.66 -6.66 -22.24
CA GLY A 204 6.77 -7.37 -23.53
C GLY A 204 5.43 -7.48 -24.26
N PHE A 205 4.33 -7.70 -23.53
CA PHE A 205 2.98 -7.68 -24.11
C PHE A 205 2.62 -6.29 -24.65
N ARG A 206 2.85 -5.23 -23.86
CA ARG A 206 2.63 -3.85 -24.31
C ARG A 206 3.38 -3.57 -25.60
N GLU A 207 4.69 -3.79 -25.64
CA GLU A 207 5.54 -3.47 -26.79
C GLU A 207 5.09 -4.22 -28.05
N LYS A 208 4.75 -5.50 -27.91
CA LYS A 208 4.24 -6.32 -29.01
C LYS A 208 2.90 -5.80 -29.52
N THR A 209 1.94 -5.56 -28.63
CA THR A 209 0.61 -5.07 -29.00
C THR A 209 0.68 -3.68 -29.64
N GLU A 210 1.46 -2.78 -29.06
CA GLU A 210 1.69 -1.43 -29.60
C GLU A 210 2.27 -1.48 -31.02
N THR A 211 3.23 -2.37 -31.27
CA THR A 211 3.82 -2.59 -32.59
C THR A 211 2.79 -3.15 -33.58
N GLU A 212 2.00 -4.15 -33.18
CA GLU A 212 0.97 -4.77 -34.02
C GLU A 212 -0.18 -3.83 -34.37
N MET A 213 -0.61 -2.99 -33.42
CA MET A 213 -1.66 -1.98 -33.65
C MET A 213 -1.18 -0.90 -34.62
N ARG A 214 0.05 -0.39 -34.43
CA ARG A 214 0.64 0.58 -35.37
C ARG A 214 0.83 -0.02 -36.76
N ALA A 215 1.27 -1.28 -36.85
CA ALA A 215 1.39 -1.97 -38.14
C ALA A 215 0.05 -2.11 -38.87
N ARG A 216 -1.05 -2.27 -38.13
CA ARG A 216 -2.43 -2.31 -38.66
C ARG A 216 -3.04 -0.92 -38.90
N SER A 217 -2.29 0.16 -38.65
CA SER A 217 -2.79 1.54 -38.69
C SER A 217 -3.99 1.78 -37.76
N GLU A 218 -4.06 1.04 -36.66
CA GLU A 218 -5.04 1.24 -35.59
C GLU A 218 -4.60 2.42 -34.71
N THR A 219 -5.57 3.09 -34.07
CA THR A 219 -5.26 4.17 -33.11
C THR A 219 -4.78 3.55 -31.80
N VAL A 220 -3.61 3.96 -31.32
CA VAL A 220 -3.06 3.53 -30.02
C VAL A 220 -3.31 4.60 -28.99
N PHE A 221 -3.96 4.24 -27.89
CA PHE A 221 -4.17 5.10 -26.73
C PHE A 221 -3.01 4.94 -25.75
N GLU A 222 -2.38 6.05 -25.37
CA GLU A 222 -1.29 6.09 -24.39
C GLU A 222 -1.79 6.78 -23.11
N PRO A 223 -2.32 6.02 -22.13
CA PRO A 223 -2.82 6.62 -20.90
C PRO A 223 -1.68 7.25 -20.10
N THR A 224 -1.95 8.42 -19.52
CA THR A 224 -1.01 9.13 -18.66
C THR A 224 -1.67 9.47 -17.33
N VAL A 225 -0.98 9.18 -16.23
CA VAL A 225 -1.47 9.51 -14.88
C VAL A 225 -1.04 10.93 -14.53
N THR A 226 -2.01 11.83 -14.52
CA THR A 226 -1.77 13.28 -14.29
C THR A 226 -1.53 13.63 -12.83
N LYS A 227 -2.11 12.87 -11.90
CA LYS A 227 -1.94 13.06 -10.45
C LYS A 227 -1.62 11.71 -9.79
N PRO A 228 -0.40 11.51 -9.26
CA PRO A 228 -0.07 10.29 -8.55
C PRO A 228 -0.92 10.14 -7.28
N SER A 229 -1.23 8.90 -6.91
CA SER A 229 -1.97 8.58 -5.68
C SER A 229 -1.18 8.95 -4.41
N LEU A 230 0.14 8.86 -4.49
CA LEU A 230 1.08 9.21 -3.43
C LEU A 230 2.35 9.82 -4.03
N ASP A 231 2.84 10.92 -3.45
CA ASP A 231 4.16 11.49 -3.75
C ASP A 231 4.74 12.04 -2.45
N ILE A 232 5.64 11.28 -1.83
CA ILE A 232 6.24 11.60 -0.53
C ILE A 232 7.72 11.20 -0.51
N GLU A 233 8.49 11.77 0.42
CA GLU A 233 9.82 11.27 0.74
C GLU A 233 9.76 10.41 2.00
N VAL A 234 10.43 9.26 1.98
CA VAL A 234 10.50 8.35 3.11
C VAL A 234 11.93 7.95 3.44
N GLU A 235 12.17 7.66 4.71
CA GLU A 235 13.45 7.16 5.21
C GLU A 235 13.43 5.65 5.31
N ALA A 236 14.29 4.96 4.59
CA ALA A 236 14.52 3.53 4.76
C ALA A 236 15.67 3.29 5.75
N TYR A 237 15.41 2.47 6.77
CA TYR A 237 16.39 2.15 7.82
C TYR A 237 17.17 0.85 7.56
N SER A 238 16.86 0.14 6.48
CA SER A 238 17.56 -1.09 6.11
C SER A 238 17.53 -1.35 4.61
N ARG A 239 18.47 -2.19 4.14
CA ARG A 239 18.48 -2.69 2.76
C ARG A 239 17.21 -3.48 2.42
N PHE A 240 16.68 -4.24 3.38
CA PHE A 240 15.41 -4.95 3.23
C PHE A 240 14.27 -3.99 2.88
N SER A 241 14.18 -2.86 3.59
CA SER A 241 13.11 -1.87 3.38
C SER A 241 13.18 -1.18 2.02
N MET A 242 14.40 -0.90 1.52
CA MET A 242 14.62 -0.39 0.16
C MET A 242 14.23 -1.41 -0.91
N ARG A 243 14.61 -2.68 -0.73
CA ARG A 243 14.23 -3.77 -1.64
C ARG A 243 12.72 -3.95 -1.68
N LEU A 244 12.08 -3.98 -0.52
CA LEU A 244 10.62 -4.05 -0.41
C LEU A 244 9.94 -2.84 -1.08
N LEU A 245 10.49 -1.64 -0.92
CA LEU A 245 9.99 -0.44 -1.60
C LEU A 245 10.07 -0.62 -3.13
N SER A 246 11.19 -1.16 -3.62
CA SER A 246 11.34 -1.48 -5.05
C SER A 246 10.31 -2.49 -5.55
N VAL A 247 9.93 -3.50 -4.76
CA VAL A 247 8.87 -4.45 -5.12
C VAL A 247 7.53 -3.72 -5.32
N ILE A 248 7.15 -2.86 -4.38
CA ILE A 248 5.88 -2.11 -4.46
C ILE A 248 5.89 -1.19 -5.67
N LEU A 249 6.99 -0.46 -5.91
CA LEU A 249 7.09 0.48 -7.03
C LEU A 249 7.16 -0.22 -8.40
N LYS A 250 7.84 -1.37 -8.50
CA LYS A 250 7.83 -2.16 -9.73
C LYS A 250 6.43 -2.70 -10.02
N PHE A 251 5.68 -3.11 -9.01
CA PHE A 251 4.29 -3.53 -9.23
C PHE A 251 3.39 -2.35 -9.62
N ASP A 252 3.64 -1.13 -9.13
CA ASP A 252 2.98 0.08 -9.65
C ASP A 252 3.29 0.32 -11.13
N GLN A 253 4.49 -0.03 -11.62
CA GLN A 253 4.82 0.02 -13.05
C GLN A 253 4.12 -1.08 -13.86
N VAL A 254 3.97 -2.29 -13.32
CA VAL A 254 3.18 -3.36 -13.96
C VAL A 254 1.76 -2.87 -14.25
N MET A 255 1.17 -2.15 -13.29
CA MET A 255 -0.17 -1.59 -13.43
C MET A 255 -0.25 -0.54 -14.55
N ASP A 256 0.81 0.24 -14.83
CA ASP A 256 0.82 1.17 -15.98
C ASP A 256 0.68 0.41 -17.31
N HIS A 257 1.34 -0.75 -17.42
CA HIS A 257 1.24 -1.60 -18.61
C HIS A 257 -0.15 -2.23 -18.73
N PHE A 258 -0.78 -2.59 -17.61
CA PHE A 258 -2.15 -3.08 -17.59
C PHE A 258 -3.15 -1.99 -18.01
N ASP A 259 -3.00 -0.76 -17.52
CA ASP A 259 -3.83 0.37 -17.92
C ASP A 259 -3.73 0.60 -19.44
N PHE A 260 -2.52 0.52 -20.01
CA PHE A 260 -2.35 0.58 -21.47
C PHE A 260 -3.17 -0.51 -22.19
N LEU A 261 -3.10 -1.75 -21.74
CA LEU A 261 -3.82 -2.86 -22.37
C LEU A 261 -5.34 -2.70 -22.26
N VAL A 262 -5.83 -2.20 -21.13
CA VAL A 262 -7.26 -1.92 -20.92
C VAL A 262 -7.75 -0.79 -21.81
N TRP A 263 -7.02 0.33 -21.88
CA TRP A 263 -7.37 1.47 -22.74
C TRP A 263 -7.42 1.12 -24.23
N ASN A 264 -6.62 0.15 -24.65
CA ASN A 264 -6.59 -0.32 -26.04
C ASN A 264 -7.53 -1.52 -26.29
N GLY A 265 -8.36 -1.92 -25.32
CA GLY A 265 -9.35 -2.99 -25.47
C GLY A 265 -8.74 -4.39 -25.63
N ILE A 266 -7.50 -4.57 -25.20
CA ILE A 266 -6.75 -5.84 -25.32
C ILE A 266 -7.02 -6.74 -24.11
N ARG A 267 -7.31 -6.11 -22.95
CA ARG A 267 -7.53 -6.78 -21.68
C ARG A 267 -8.70 -6.13 -20.96
N ASP A 268 -9.49 -6.94 -20.25
CA ASP A 268 -10.60 -6.44 -19.43
C ASP A 268 -10.12 -5.97 -18.06
N GLN A 269 -10.86 -5.01 -17.49
CA GLN A 269 -10.57 -4.49 -16.16
C GLN A 269 -10.61 -5.58 -15.07
N SER A 270 -11.49 -6.57 -15.19
CA SER A 270 -11.58 -7.71 -14.27
C SER A 270 -10.30 -8.53 -14.23
N ASP A 271 -9.63 -8.72 -15.37
CA ASP A 271 -8.38 -9.47 -15.41
C ASP A 271 -7.25 -8.73 -14.70
N VAL A 272 -7.27 -7.39 -14.73
CA VAL A 272 -6.32 -6.54 -13.99
C VAL A 272 -6.59 -6.61 -12.49
N ASP A 273 -7.86 -6.66 -12.11
CA ASP A 273 -8.28 -6.80 -10.72
C ASP A 273 -7.82 -8.16 -10.15
N ASP A 274 -7.93 -9.23 -10.93
CA ASP A 274 -7.45 -10.56 -10.56
C ASP A 274 -5.93 -10.65 -10.37
N GLU A 275 -5.14 -9.99 -11.23
CA GLU A 275 -3.69 -9.90 -11.06
C GLU A 275 -3.32 -9.10 -9.81
N THR A 276 -4.01 -7.98 -9.59
CA THR A 276 -3.85 -7.18 -8.37
C THR A 276 -4.13 -8.05 -7.15
N GLY A 277 -5.25 -8.79 -7.14
CA GLY A 277 -5.61 -9.71 -6.06
C GLY A 277 -4.60 -10.84 -5.87
N ARG A 278 -3.93 -11.33 -6.92
CA ARG A 278 -2.83 -12.30 -6.82
C ARG A 278 -1.60 -11.72 -6.15
N PHE A 279 -1.20 -10.50 -6.50
CA PHE A 279 -0.09 -9.81 -5.85
C PHE A 279 -0.40 -9.56 -4.37
N LEU A 280 -1.58 -9.03 -4.05
CA LEU A 280 -2.00 -8.76 -2.67
C LEU A 280 -1.98 -10.03 -1.81
N ARG A 281 -2.45 -11.16 -2.32
CA ARG A 281 -2.39 -12.46 -1.62
C ARG A 281 -0.96 -12.91 -1.31
N LYS A 282 0.01 -12.61 -2.17
CA LYS A 282 1.43 -12.93 -1.92
C LYS A 282 2.07 -11.94 -0.92
N PHE A 283 1.66 -10.68 -0.97
CA PHE A 283 2.25 -9.62 -0.14
C PHE A 283 1.69 -9.61 1.29
N HIS A 284 0.39 -9.85 1.46
CA HIS A 284 -0.29 -9.75 2.75
C HIS A 284 0.35 -10.56 3.89
N PRO A 285 0.76 -11.82 3.69
CA PRO A 285 1.44 -12.59 4.73
C PRO A 285 2.73 -11.92 5.23
N VAL A 286 3.49 -11.26 4.33
CA VAL A 286 4.71 -10.52 4.67
C VAL A 286 4.36 -9.26 5.46
N GLY A 287 3.38 -8.49 5.01
CA GLY A 287 2.87 -7.31 5.69
C GLY A 287 2.43 -7.62 7.13
N LEU A 288 1.59 -8.63 7.28
CA LEU A 288 1.05 -9.05 8.56
C LEU A 288 2.13 -9.52 9.53
N ARG A 289 3.02 -10.41 9.07
CA ARG A 289 4.12 -10.88 9.91
C ARG A 289 5.06 -9.74 10.28
N GLY A 290 5.27 -8.78 9.38
CA GLY A 290 6.02 -7.55 9.65
C GLY A 290 5.41 -6.73 10.77
N TYR A 291 4.10 -6.51 10.72
CA TYR A 291 3.34 -5.80 11.74
C TYR A 291 3.40 -6.49 13.11
N THR A 292 3.12 -7.80 13.18
CA THR A 292 3.14 -8.54 14.46
C THR A 292 4.55 -8.61 15.05
N THR A 293 5.56 -8.78 14.21
CA THR A 293 6.98 -8.76 14.62
C THR A 293 7.36 -7.38 15.16
N HIS A 294 6.94 -6.30 14.49
CA HIS A 294 7.15 -4.94 14.99
C HIS A 294 6.55 -4.73 16.38
N LEU A 295 5.31 -5.18 16.60
CA LEU A 295 4.64 -5.07 17.90
C LEU A 295 5.36 -5.86 19.00
N LYS A 296 5.77 -7.11 18.71
CA LYS A 296 6.51 -7.94 19.68
C LYS A 296 7.82 -7.25 20.09
N LEU A 297 8.58 -6.74 19.13
CA LEU A 297 9.81 -5.98 19.39
C LEU A 297 9.57 -4.71 20.23
N MET A 298 8.49 -3.97 19.97
CA MET A 298 8.16 -2.76 20.73
C MET A 298 7.72 -3.05 22.16
N ASN A 299 7.01 -4.17 22.39
CA ASN A 299 6.61 -4.57 23.73
C ASN A 299 7.82 -4.97 24.60
N THR A 300 8.81 -5.65 24.02
CA THR A 300 10.05 -5.99 24.74
C THR A 300 10.85 -4.76 25.13
N VAL A 301 10.86 -3.71 24.31
CA VAL A 301 11.54 -2.43 24.64
C VAL A 301 10.82 -1.68 25.77
N ARG A 302 9.49 -1.81 25.89
CA ARG A 302 8.68 -1.12 26.91
C ARG A 302 8.53 -1.89 28.22
N GLY A 303 8.84 -3.19 28.23
CA GLY A 303 8.73 -4.06 29.39
C GLY A 303 10.00 -4.13 30.26
N ASN A 304 11.05 -3.39 29.88
CA ASN A 304 12.27 -3.19 30.66
C ASN A 304 12.31 -1.77 31.23
#